data_AF-A0A0H2S6P2-F1
#
_entry.id   AF-A0A0H2S6P2-F1
#
_cell.length_a   1.000
_cell.length_b   1.000
_cell.length_c   1.000
_cell.angle_alpha   90.00
_cell.angle_beta   90.00
_cell.angle_gamma   90.00
#
_symmetry.space_group_name_H-M   'P 1'
#
loop_
_entity.id
_entity.type
_entity.pdbx_description
1 polymer ?
#
loop_
_entity_poly.entity_id
_entity_poly.type
_entity_poly.pdbx_seq_one_letter_code
_entity_poly.pdbx_strand_id
1 'polypeptide(L)'
;MVSFRALILAASTVCFVVAAPMNLEKRIAQVISDSTQKWEQSCLAAGGADKCNPLSITAFSALLAGGGDCDQQNAADAMIDLAKTLKNNPEMIKLTQIFAQQPRNSPNSLSVPYCQTAPKNSELNGLFQCQFDGVDAKTFVGNLAVGASGTIPFGRKTAVNPPKSCPAHTSGGVADGTQLVSLTQNPGV
;
A
#
# COMPACT_ATOMS: atom_id res chain seq x y z
N MET A 1 24.40 -85.11 -11.94
CA MET A 1 24.30 -83.91 -12.79
C MET A 1 22.86 -83.42 -12.78
N VAL A 2 22.53 -82.38 -12.00
CA VAL A 2 21.44 -81.44 -12.31
C VAL A 2 21.84 -80.09 -11.69
N SER A 3 21.94 -79.07 -12.54
CA SER A 3 22.32 -77.70 -12.19
C SER A 3 21.06 -76.91 -11.82
N PHE A 4 21.04 -76.26 -10.65
CA PHE A 4 20.00 -75.29 -10.29
C PHE A 4 20.61 -73.89 -10.34
N ARG A 5 20.21 -73.09 -11.34
CA ARG A 5 20.53 -71.67 -11.44
C ARG A 5 19.47 -70.88 -10.68
N ALA A 6 19.85 -70.25 -9.57
CA ALA A 6 18.99 -69.30 -8.86
C ALA A 6 19.02 -67.95 -9.61
N LEU A 7 17.86 -67.53 -10.11
CA LEU A 7 17.66 -66.23 -10.73
C LEU A 7 17.17 -65.25 -9.65
N ILE A 8 18.01 -64.29 -9.25
CA ILE A 8 17.62 -63.24 -8.30
C ILE A 8 17.08 -62.05 -9.12
N LEU A 9 15.77 -61.80 -9.01
CA LEU A 9 15.13 -60.58 -9.53
C LEU A 9 15.21 -59.49 -8.46
N ALA A 10 16.00 -58.45 -8.71
CA ALA A 10 16.02 -57.23 -7.89
C ALA A 10 14.93 -56.26 -8.40
N ALA A 11 13.91 -56.02 -7.57
CA ALA A 11 12.87 -55.02 -7.85
C ALA A 11 13.25 -53.68 -7.20
N SER A 12 13.73 -52.74 -8.00
CA SER A 12 14.04 -51.37 -7.55
C SER A 12 12.78 -50.51 -7.59
N THR A 13 12.21 -50.21 -6.43
CA THR A 13 11.08 -49.27 -6.32
C THR A 13 11.60 -47.84 -6.41
N VAL A 14 11.30 -47.13 -7.50
CA VAL A 14 11.62 -45.71 -7.66
C VAL A 14 10.52 -44.88 -7.00
N CYS A 15 10.80 -44.26 -5.85
CA CYS A 15 9.92 -43.26 -5.25
C CYS A 15 10.05 -41.93 -6.01
N PHE A 16 9.04 -41.56 -6.79
CA PHE A 16 8.92 -40.22 -7.35
C PHE A 16 8.37 -39.28 -6.28
N VAL A 17 9.21 -38.37 -5.79
CA VAL A 17 8.76 -37.27 -4.92
C VAL A 17 8.17 -36.20 -5.84
N VAL A 18 6.84 -36.13 -5.93
CA VAL A 18 6.16 -35.02 -6.60
C VAL A 18 6.23 -33.82 -5.65
N ALA A 19 7.21 -32.93 -5.88
CA ALA A 19 7.20 -31.61 -5.27
C ALA A 19 5.98 -30.85 -5.84
N ALA A 20 4.92 -30.72 -5.05
CA ALA A 20 3.80 -29.86 -5.41
C ALA A 20 4.36 -28.43 -5.62
N PRO A 21 3.96 -27.73 -6.69
CA PRO A 21 4.39 -26.35 -6.91
C PRO A 21 3.93 -25.51 -5.72
N MET A 22 4.90 -25.01 -4.94
CA MET A 22 4.64 -23.98 -3.95
C MET A 22 4.30 -22.70 -4.70
N ASN A 23 3.02 -22.32 -4.72
CA ASN A 23 2.62 -20.97 -5.09
C ASN A 23 3.13 -20.02 -4.00
N LEU A 24 4.36 -19.53 -4.17
CA LEU A 24 4.89 -18.40 -3.42
C LEU A 24 4.10 -17.15 -3.83
N GLU A 25 2.99 -16.92 -3.16
CA GLU A 25 2.30 -15.62 -3.17
C GLU A 25 3.34 -14.53 -2.83
N LYS A 26 3.58 -13.63 -3.77
CA LYS A 26 4.55 -12.56 -3.61
C LYS A 26 4.02 -11.58 -2.57
N ARG A 27 4.71 -11.47 -1.43
CA ARG A 27 4.39 -10.45 -0.41
C ARG A 27 4.58 -9.05 -1.01
N ILE A 28 3.60 -8.17 -0.84
CA ILE A 28 3.70 -6.77 -1.25
C ILE A 28 4.28 -5.96 -0.09
N ALA A 29 5.61 -5.99 0.01
CA ALA A 29 6.38 -5.20 0.96
C ALA A 29 7.27 -4.22 0.18
N GLN A 30 7.01 -2.93 0.31
CA GLN A 30 7.77 -1.88 -0.34
C GLN A 30 8.76 -1.18 0.60
N VAL A 31 9.80 -0.59 0.00
CA VAL A 31 10.59 0.48 0.61
C VAL A 31 9.73 1.73 0.66
N ILE A 32 8.98 1.89 1.75
CA ILE A 32 7.99 2.97 1.92
C ILE A 32 8.61 4.31 2.32
N SER A 33 9.88 4.34 2.72
CA SER A 33 10.61 5.58 3.02
C SER A 33 10.62 6.54 1.84
N ASP A 34 10.61 6.01 0.62
CA ASP A 34 10.68 6.79 -0.61
C ASP A 34 9.37 7.55 -0.89
N SER A 35 8.26 7.14 -0.25
CA SER A 35 6.95 7.80 -0.39
C SER A 35 6.94 9.23 0.17
N THR A 36 7.79 9.53 1.17
CA THR A 36 7.84 10.84 1.84
C THR A 36 9.11 11.62 1.54
N GLN A 37 10.10 11.02 0.85
CA GLN A 37 11.40 11.66 0.60
C GLN A 37 11.29 13.03 -0.10
N LYS A 38 10.47 13.12 -1.15
CA LYS A 38 10.23 14.40 -1.85
C LYS A 38 9.55 15.44 -0.95
N TRP A 39 8.62 15.01 -0.10
CA TRP A 39 7.95 15.88 0.85
C TRP A 39 8.93 16.41 1.91
N GLU A 40 9.81 15.56 2.43
CA GLU A 40 10.82 15.94 3.42
C GLU A 40 11.78 16.98 2.85
N GLN A 41 12.24 16.79 1.60
CA GLN A 41 13.06 17.78 0.90
C GLN A 41 12.33 19.11 0.72
N SER A 42 11.06 19.08 0.31
CA SER A 42 10.22 20.28 0.19
C SER A 42 10.05 21.00 1.53
N CYS A 43 9.83 20.24 2.61
CA CYS A 43 9.74 20.77 3.97
C CYS A 43 11.03 21.45 4.42
N LEU A 44 12.18 20.82 4.19
CA LEU A 44 13.49 21.41 4.52
C LEU A 44 13.72 22.71 3.75
N ALA A 45 13.43 22.73 2.45
CA ALA A 45 13.53 23.92 1.61
C ALA A 45 12.57 25.04 2.05
N ALA A 46 11.41 24.69 2.62
CA ALA A 46 10.44 25.62 3.17
C ALA A 46 10.82 26.17 4.57
N GLY A 47 11.91 25.67 5.17
CA GLY A 47 12.37 26.10 6.49
C GLY A 47 11.76 25.32 7.66
N GLY A 48 11.19 24.12 7.43
CA GLY A 48 10.58 23.29 8.47
C GLY A 48 11.56 22.64 9.45
N ALA A 49 12.86 22.64 9.14
CA ALA A 49 13.97 22.24 10.01
C ALA A 49 13.74 20.87 10.70
N ASP A 50 13.81 20.85 12.03
CA ASP A 50 13.71 19.65 12.88
C ASP A 50 12.34 18.97 12.85
N LYS A 51 11.32 19.60 12.26
CA LYS A 51 9.97 19.03 12.13
C LYS A 51 9.83 18.10 10.93
N CYS A 52 10.65 18.27 9.90
CA CYS A 52 10.50 17.54 8.64
C CYS A 52 10.76 16.05 8.81
N ASN A 53 11.90 15.67 9.37
CA ASN A 53 12.31 14.26 9.45
C ASN A 53 11.42 13.41 10.38
N PRO A 54 11.10 13.83 11.62
CA PRO A 54 10.20 13.05 12.48
C PRO A 54 8.81 12.86 11.88
N LEU A 55 8.30 13.86 11.17
CA LEU A 55 6.99 13.79 10.52
C LEU A 55 7.03 12.89 9.29
N SER A 56 8.09 12.96 8.48
CA SER A 56 8.37 12.02 7.39
C SER A 56 8.41 10.56 7.88
N ILE A 57 9.08 10.31 9.02
CA ILE A 57 9.15 8.98 9.65
C ILE A 57 7.79 8.49 10.10
N THR A 58 7.04 9.34 10.79
CA THR A 58 5.69 9.02 11.24
C THR A 58 4.80 8.69 10.05
N ALA A 59 4.87 9.48 8.99
CA ALA A 59 4.11 9.31 7.77
C ALA A 59 4.43 7.99 7.04
N PHE A 60 5.69 7.68 6.74
CA PHE A 60 5.98 6.41 6.08
C PHE A 60 5.67 5.22 6.99
N SER A 61 5.81 5.34 8.32
CA SER A 61 5.48 4.25 9.26
C SER A 61 3.99 3.90 9.23
N ALA A 62 3.11 4.87 8.95
CA ALA A 62 1.68 4.63 8.78
C ALA A 62 1.35 3.76 7.54
N LEU A 63 2.27 3.66 6.57
CA LEU A 63 2.13 2.80 5.39
C LEU A 63 2.53 1.34 5.66
N LEU A 64 3.08 1.04 6.85
CA LEU A 64 3.36 -0.33 7.26
C LEU A 64 2.07 -1.13 7.41
N ALA A 65 2.19 -2.45 7.25
CA ALA A 65 1.08 -3.39 7.39
C ALA A 65 0.40 -3.36 8.77
N GLY A 66 1.12 -2.88 9.81
CA GLY A 66 0.60 -2.76 11.17
C GLY A 66 -0.01 -1.39 11.51
N GLY A 67 -0.04 -0.43 10.58
CA GLY A 67 -0.71 0.85 10.81
C GLY A 67 -2.23 0.69 10.93
N GLY A 68 -2.87 1.51 11.76
CA GLY A 68 -4.33 1.60 11.82
C GLY A 68 -4.94 2.18 10.53
N ASP A 69 -6.25 1.98 10.35
CA ASP A 69 -6.96 2.37 9.13
C ASP A 69 -6.87 3.87 8.81
N CYS A 70 -6.73 4.71 9.84
CA CYS A 70 -6.66 6.17 9.72
C CYS A 70 -5.27 6.76 9.93
N ASP A 71 -4.24 5.95 10.24
CA ASP A 71 -2.91 6.47 10.59
C ASP A 71 -2.28 7.25 9.43
N GLN A 72 -2.48 6.80 8.20
CA GLN A 72 -1.99 7.49 7.00
C GLN A 72 -2.66 8.87 6.83
N GLN A 73 -3.98 8.94 7.03
CA GLN A 73 -4.72 10.20 6.96
C GLN A 73 -4.27 11.16 8.07
N ASN A 74 -4.12 10.67 9.30
CA ASN A 74 -3.67 11.46 10.45
C ASN A 74 -2.26 12.01 10.22
N ALA A 75 -1.36 11.22 9.65
CA ALA A 75 -0.03 11.69 9.28
C ALA A 75 -0.08 12.74 8.17
N ALA A 76 -0.90 12.53 7.13
CA ALA A 76 -1.13 13.52 6.08
C ALA A 76 -1.71 14.83 6.63
N ASP A 77 -2.63 14.76 7.59
CA ASP A 77 -3.17 15.93 8.27
C ASP A 77 -2.07 16.73 8.99
N ALA A 78 -1.19 16.04 9.73
CA ALA A 78 -0.06 16.69 10.39
C ALA A 78 0.94 17.30 9.38
N MET A 79 1.13 16.67 8.21
CA MET A 79 1.96 17.21 7.13
C MET A 79 1.35 18.48 6.52
N ILE A 80 0.02 18.54 6.35
CA ILE A 80 -0.68 19.76 5.92
C ILE A 80 -0.59 20.84 7.00
N ASP A 81 -0.78 20.50 8.28
CA ASP A 81 -0.65 21.45 9.39
C ASP A 81 0.73 22.13 9.35
N LEU A 82 1.81 21.35 9.17
CA LEU A 82 3.16 21.90 9.06
C LEU A 82 3.28 22.81 7.81
N ALA A 83 2.80 22.37 6.65
CA ALA A 83 2.83 23.17 5.43
C ALA A 83 2.15 24.53 5.58
N LYS A 84 1.04 24.59 6.34
CA LYS A 84 0.32 25.84 6.67
C LYS A 84 1.18 26.80 7.49
N THR A 85 1.93 26.30 8.46
CA THR A 85 2.88 27.15 9.23
C THR A 85 4.04 27.66 8.37
N LEU A 86 4.43 26.90 7.35
CA LEU A 86 5.49 27.23 6.40
C LEU A 86 4.95 28.01 5.19
N LYS A 87 4.15 29.04 5.48
CA LYS A 87 3.54 29.95 4.49
C LYS A 87 2.59 29.27 3.50
N ASN A 88 1.86 28.25 3.94
CA ASN A 88 0.98 27.45 3.08
C ASN A 88 1.73 26.90 1.85
N ASN A 89 2.90 26.27 2.08
CA ASN A 89 3.77 25.85 1.00
C ASN A 89 3.02 24.91 0.01
N PRO A 90 2.82 25.33 -1.26
CA PRO A 90 1.96 24.60 -2.19
C PRO A 90 2.56 23.25 -2.60
N GLU A 91 3.88 23.15 -2.66
CA GLU A 91 4.56 21.91 -3.02
C GLU A 91 4.41 20.87 -1.90
N MET A 92 4.56 21.28 -0.64
CA MET A 92 4.31 20.41 0.50
C MET A 92 2.86 19.93 0.53
N ILE A 93 1.89 20.81 0.28
CA ILE A 93 0.46 20.44 0.24
C ILE A 93 0.21 19.41 -0.87
N LYS A 94 0.67 19.69 -2.10
CA LYS A 94 0.54 18.77 -3.24
C LYS A 94 1.15 17.39 -2.96
N LEU A 95 2.38 17.37 -2.44
CA LEU A 95 3.06 16.11 -2.11
C LEU A 95 2.35 15.35 -0.98
N THR A 96 1.76 16.07 -0.01
CA THR A 96 0.96 15.48 1.06
C THR A 96 -0.33 14.86 0.53
N GLN A 97 -1.00 15.52 -0.42
CA GLN A 97 -2.20 14.98 -1.07
C GLN A 97 -1.90 13.71 -1.87
N ILE A 98 -0.72 13.63 -2.51
CA ILE A 98 -0.25 12.41 -3.17
C ILE A 98 0.08 11.33 -2.13
N PHE A 99 0.77 11.69 -1.03
CA PHE A 99 1.08 10.75 0.06
C PHE A 99 -0.18 10.18 0.71
N ALA A 100 -1.22 10.98 0.93
CA ALA A 100 -2.50 10.51 1.48
C ALA A 100 -3.15 9.43 0.59
N GLN A 101 -2.74 9.36 -0.67
CA GLN A 101 -3.23 8.41 -1.66
C GLN A 101 -2.25 7.25 -1.91
N GLN A 102 -1.06 7.26 -1.29
CA GLN A 102 -0.06 6.22 -1.45
C GLN A 102 -0.63 4.86 -0.98
N PRO A 103 -0.54 3.79 -1.79
CA PRO A 103 -0.93 2.45 -1.35
C PRO A 103 -0.10 1.98 -0.16
N ARG A 104 -0.79 1.34 0.80
CA ARG A 104 -0.20 0.78 2.02
C ARG A 104 0.29 -0.64 1.79
N ASN A 105 1.34 -1.04 2.51
CA ASN A 105 1.89 -2.40 2.42
C ASN A 105 0.83 -3.45 2.79
N SER A 106 0.72 -4.49 1.97
CA SER A 106 -0.22 -5.59 2.17
C SER A 106 0.48 -6.94 1.98
N PRO A 107 1.12 -7.47 3.04
CA PRO A 107 1.91 -8.71 2.94
C PRO A 107 1.06 -9.97 2.79
N ASN A 108 -0.26 -9.87 2.89
CA ASN A 108 -1.23 -10.95 2.70
C ASN A 108 -2.01 -10.83 1.37
N SER A 109 -1.62 -9.90 0.50
CA SER A 109 -2.24 -9.67 -0.81
C SER A 109 -3.74 -9.32 -0.73
N LEU A 110 -4.21 -8.73 0.38
CA LEU A 110 -5.59 -8.25 0.53
C LEU A 110 -5.65 -6.72 0.39
N SER A 111 -6.77 -6.18 -0.09
CA SER A 111 -6.96 -4.72 -0.11
C SER A 111 -6.90 -4.14 1.31
N VAL A 112 -6.30 -2.97 1.49
CA VAL A 112 -6.18 -2.33 2.81
C VAL A 112 -7.40 -1.45 3.08
N PRO A 113 -8.08 -1.59 4.24
CA PRO A 113 -9.24 -0.78 4.59
C PRO A 113 -8.97 0.73 4.52
N TYR A 114 -9.97 1.47 4.07
CA TYR A 114 -9.99 2.92 4.03
C TYR A 114 -10.33 3.50 5.40
N CYS A 115 -9.67 4.59 5.77
CA CYS A 115 -10.10 5.40 6.90
C CYS A 115 -11.59 5.79 6.74
N GLN A 116 -12.34 5.71 7.84
CA GLN A 116 -13.79 5.98 7.88
C GLN A 116 -14.12 7.27 8.65
N THR A 117 -13.14 8.14 8.85
CA THR A 117 -13.32 9.44 9.51
C THR A 117 -12.94 10.57 8.55
N ALA A 118 -13.61 11.72 8.68
CA ALA A 118 -13.24 12.91 7.91
C ALA A 118 -11.81 13.36 8.26
N PRO A 119 -11.03 13.87 7.29
CA PRO A 119 -9.75 14.48 7.57
C PRO A 119 -9.94 15.79 8.35
N LYS A 120 -8.91 16.18 9.11
CA LYS A 120 -8.89 17.47 9.81
C LYS A 120 -8.75 18.63 8.81
N ASN A 121 -7.93 18.46 7.78
CA ASN A 121 -7.60 19.47 6.78
C ASN A 121 -8.42 19.27 5.50
N SER A 122 -9.06 20.34 5.04
CA SER A 122 -9.92 20.32 3.85
C SER A 122 -9.19 19.97 2.55
N GLU A 123 -7.87 20.18 2.51
CA GLU A 123 -7.00 19.81 1.40
C GLU A 123 -7.00 18.30 1.12
N LEU A 124 -7.43 17.49 2.10
CA LEU A 124 -7.51 16.02 1.99
C LEU A 124 -8.94 15.52 1.74
N ASN A 125 -9.93 16.40 1.64
CA ASN A 125 -11.32 16.01 1.45
C ASN A 125 -11.49 15.18 0.18
N GLY A 126 -12.10 14.00 0.32
CA GLY A 126 -12.37 13.10 -0.80
C GLY A 126 -11.15 12.30 -1.29
N LEU A 127 -9.96 12.51 -0.71
CA LEU A 127 -8.79 11.69 -0.97
C LEU A 127 -8.85 10.39 -0.15
N PHE A 128 -8.35 9.31 -0.74
CA PHE A 128 -8.25 8.00 -0.13
C PHE A 128 -7.12 7.22 -0.80
N GLN A 129 -6.52 6.25 -0.11
CA GLN A 129 -5.40 5.51 -0.65
C GLN A 129 -5.77 4.73 -1.92
N CYS A 130 -4.86 4.73 -2.89
CA CYS A 130 -4.83 3.68 -3.91
C CYS A 130 -4.57 2.32 -3.24
N GLN A 131 -4.80 1.25 -3.98
CA GLN A 131 -4.37 -0.09 -3.60
C GLN A 131 -3.26 -0.55 -4.54
N PHE A 132 -2.40 -1.45 -4.07
CA PHE A 132 -1.42 -2.10 -4.95
C PHE A 132 -2.09 -3.02 -5.95
N ASP A 133 -1.47 -3.20 -7.12
CA ASP A 133 -2.04 -4.02 -8.16
C ASP A 133 -2.14 -5.50 -7.79
N GLY A 134 -1.20 -6.01 -7.01
CA GLY A 134 -1.16 -7.40 -6.58
C GLY A 134 -2.19 -7.78 -5.52
N VAL A 135 -2.95 -6.84 -4.94
CA VAL A 135 -3.95 -7.18 -3.92
C VAL A 135 -5.26 -7.68 -4.54
N ASP A 136 -5.97 -8.54 -3.81
CA ASP A 136 -7.34 -8.92 -4.12
C ASP A 136 -8.27 -7.70 -4.01
N ALA A 137 -8.93 -7.37 -5.11
CA ALA A 137 -9.89 -6.27 -5.21
C ALA A 137 -11.25 -6.56 -4.56
N LYS A 138 -11.53 -7.82 -4.21
CA LYS A 138 -12.81 -8.27 -3.63
C LYS A 138 -12.76 -8.50 -2.13
N THR A 139 -11.55 -8.69 -1.59
CA THR A 139 -11.33 -9.03 -0.18
C THR A 139 -10.34 -8.05 0.43
N PHE A 140 -10.76 -7.43 1.52
CA PHE A 140 -9.93 -6.52 2.31
C PHE A 140 -9.34 -7.24 3.53
N VAL A 141 -8.27 -6.69 4.09
CA VAL A 141 -7.65 -7.17 5.35
C VAL A 141 -8.74 -7.35 6.41
N GLY A 142 -8.67 -8.47 7.14
CA GLY A 142 -9.74 -8.90 8.05
C GLY A 142 -10.83 -9.74 7.37
N ASN A 143 -10.59 -10.20 6.12
CA ASN A 143 -11.55 -10.96 5.31
C ASN A 143 -12.86 -10.20 5.06
N LEU A 144 -12.77 -8.88 4.92
CA LEU A 144 -13.92 -8.02 4.70
C LEU A 144 -14.30 -8.05 3.21
N ALA A 145 -15.56 -8.38 2.92
CA ALA A 145 -16.10 -8.29 1.58
C ALA A 145 -16.42 -6.83 1.20
N VAL A 146 -16.28 -6.49 -0.08
CA VAL A 146 -16.69 -5.18 -0.61
C VAL A 146 -18.14 -4.86 -0.21
N GLY A 147 -18.35 -3.67 0.37
CA GLY A 147 -19.61 -3.23 0.96
C GLY A 147 -19.60 -3.21 2.48
N ALA A 148 -18.66 -3.91 3.14
CA ALA A 148 -18.44 -3.79 4.57
C ALA A 148 -17.82 -2.43 4.94
N SER A 149 -17.92 -2.05 6.23
CA SER A 149 -17.25 -0.87 6.76
C SER A 149 -15.74 -0.91 6.44
N GLY A 150 -15.16 0.22 6.03
CA GLY A 150 -13.75 0.29 5.64
C GLY A 150 -13.45 -0.17 4.20
N THR A 151 -14.40 -0.75 3.47
CA THR A 151 -14.17 -1.21 2.07
C THR A 151 -14.65 -0.21 1.02
N ILE A 152 -15.36 0.83 1.45
CA ILE A 152 -15.78 1.97 0.64
C ILE A 152 -15.10 3.22 1.25
N PRO A 153 -14.44 4.07 0.44
CA PRO A 153 -13.82 5.28 0.97
C PRO A 153 -14.81 6.17 1.70
N PHE A 154 -14.35 6.85 2.75
CA PHE A 154 -15.17 7.79 3.51
C PHE A 154 -15.87 8.80 2.60
N GLY A 155 -17.14 9.08 2.90
CA GLY A 155 -17.97 10.00 2.11
C GLY A 155 -18.50 9.43 0.79
N ARG A 156 -18.14 8.20 0.40
CA ARG A 156 -18.67 7.53 -0.80
C ARG A 156 -19.74 6.50 -0.43
N LYS A 157 -20.65 6.24 -1.39
CA LYS A 157 -21.73 5.24 -1.26
C LYS A 157 -21.50 3.97 -2.07
N THR A 158 -20.58 4.02 -3.02
CA THR A 158 -20.31 2.94 -3.97
C THR A 158 -18.84 2.57 -3.90
N ALA A 159 -18.54 1.29 -4.15
CA ALA A 159 -17.18 0.80 -4.29
C ALA A 159 -16.43 1.57 -5.39
N VAL A 160 -15.10 1.59 -5.27
CA VAL A 160 -14.22 2.26 -6.22
C VAL A 160 -14.24 1.51 -7.56
N ASN A 161 -14.42 2.25 -8.66
CA ASN A 161 -14.42 1.74 -10.02
C ASN A 161 -13.60 2.68 -10.94
N PRO A 162 -12.51 2.22 -11.58
CA PRO A 162 -11.94 0.88 -11.52
C PRO A 162 -11.49 0.49 -10.09
N PRO A 163 -11.60 -0.79 -9.68
CA PRO A 163 -11.11 -1.22 -8.38
C PRO A 163 -9.63 -0.86 -8.19
N LYS A 164 -9.20 -0.69 -6.93
CA LYS A 164 -7.83 -0.33 -6.53
C LYS A 164 -7.36 1.09 -6.89
N SER A 165 -8.11 1.83 -7.70
CA SER A 165 -7.78 3.21 -8.08
C SER A 165 -7.96 4.21 -6.93
N CYS A 166 -7.44 5.41 -7.14
CA CYS A 166 -7.65 6.59 -6.29
C CYS A 166 -7.67 7.86 -7.16
N PRO A 167 -8.04 9.04 -6.63
CA PRO A 167 -8.09 10.28 -7.41
C PRO A 167 -6.79 10.61 -8.19
N ALA A 168 -5.63 10.33 -7.60
CA ALA A 168 -4.31 10.56 -8.20
C ALA A 168 -3.90 9.48 -9.23
N HIS A 169 -4.57 8.32 -9.27
CA HIS A 169 -4.30 7.25 -10.21
C HIS A 169 -5.60 6.50 -10.55
N THR A 170 -6.27 6.96 -11.61
CA THR A 170 -7.66 6.57 -11.94
C THR A 170 -7.77 5.30 -12.79
N SER A 171 -6.65 4.79 -13.32
CA SER A 171 -6.62 3.65 -14.25
C SER A 171 -6.59 2.27 -13.57
N GLY A 172 -6.58 2.22 -12.23
CA GLY A 172 -6.50 0.98 -11.46
C GLY A 172 -5.51 1.08 -10.31
N GLY A 173 -5.02 -0.07 -9.85
CA GLY A 173 -4.05 -0.12 -8.76
C GLY A 173 -2.69 0.43 -9.19
N VAL A 174 -1.84 0.68 -8.19
CA VAL A 174 -0.45 1.07 -8.39
C VAL A 174 0.39 -0.20 -8.50
N ALA A 175 1.28 -0.27 -9.48
CA ALA A 175 2.18 -1.41 -9.63
C ALA A 175 2.98 -1.67 -8.34
N ASP A 176 3.07 -2.94 -7.94
CA ASP A 176 3.85 -3.37 -6.78
C ASP A 176 5.31 -2.88 -6.90
N GLY A 177 5.90 -2.48 -5.77
CA GLY A 177 7.21 -1.82 -5.73
C GLY A 177 7.27 -0.34 -6.17
N THR A 178 6.18 0.25 -6.69
CA THR A 178 6.18 1.66 -7.14
C THR A 178 5.64 2.64 -6.09
N GLN A 179 6.26 3.82 -6.01
CA GLN A 179 5.76 4.97 -5.26
C GLN A 179 4.81 5.81 -6.11
N LEU A 180 3.65 6.19 -5.60
CA LEU A 180 2.67 7.00 -6.32
C LEU A 180 3.24 8.36 -6.74
N VAL A 181 4.08 8.96 -5.90
CA VAL A 181 4.78 10.23 -6.17
C VAL A 181 5.81 10.16 -7.32
N SER A 182 6.10 8.95 -7.80
CA SER A 182 6.92 8.74 -9.01
C SER A 182 6.07 8.63 -10.28
N LEU A 183 4.78 8.31 -10.16
CA LEU A 183 3.85 8.11 -11.25
C LEU A 183 3.07 9.37 -11.63
N THR A 184 2.81 10.24 -10.67
CA THR A 184 1.99 11.42 -10.88
C THR A 184 2.51 12.64 -10.11
N GLN A 185 2.16 13.81 -10.61
CA GLN A 185 2.27 15.10 -9.91
C GLN A 185 0.90 15.73 -9.68
N ASN A 186 -0.16 15.10 -10.20
CA ASN A 186 -1.54 15.55 -10.04
C ASN A 186 -2.20 14.75 -8.91
N PRO A 187 -2.62 15.39 -7.80
CA PRO A 187 -3.31 14.73 -6.70
C PRO A 187 -4.77 14.35 -7.03
N GLY A 188 -5.32 14.80 -8.16
CA GLY A 188 -6.70 14.52 -8.56
C GLY A 188 -7.74 15.46 -7.95
N VAL A 189 -7.31 16.65 -7.50
CA VAL A 189 -8.14 17.74 -6.94
C VAL A 189 -7.68 19.10 -7.45
#